data_AF-A0A543IQE9-F1
#
_entry.id   AF-A0A543IQE9-F1
#
_cell.length_a   1.000
_cell.length_b   1.000
_cell.length_c   1.000
_cell.angle_alpha   90.00
_cell.angle_beta   90.00
_cell.angle_gamma   90.00
#
_symmetry.space_group_name_H-M   'P 1'
#
loop_
_entity.id
_entity.type
_entity.pdbx_description
1 polymer ?
#
loop_
_entity_poly.entity_id
_entity_poly.type
_entity_poly.pdbx_seq_one_letter_code
_entity_poly.pdbx_strand_id
1 'polypeptide(L)'
;MPELEHLLDPTGNADQAADTTLAPRPGTLQGLTIGLLDNTKPNATNLLRHVARELQARHGTGQVREYAKDYFGTPMTEQVLNKLTAECDLVITAVGDCGSCSAATVADGIMLERAGIPAVAIVSDSFLVSGRAMAQLQGFSGYEFVAVRHPVASCDETELRQRVLEVLPDIQRILGLEN
;
A
#
# COMPACT_ATOMS: atom_id res chain seq x y z
N MET A 1 -4.19 -26.92 -40.20
CA MET A 1 -5.03 -26.73 -39.00
C MET A 1 -4.27 -25.75 -38.12
N PRO A 2 -4.77 -24.54 -37.83
CA PRO A 2 -4.12 -23.70 -36.85
C PRO A 2 -4.52 -24.18 -35.45
N GLU A 3 -3.54 -24.34 -34.57
CA GLU A 3 -3.73 -24.62 -33.15
C GLU A 3 -4.49 -23.44 -32.52
N LEU A 4 -5.59 -23.74 -31.84
CA LEU A 4 -6.35 -22.79 -31.04
C LEU A 4 -5.47 -22.38 -29.84
N GLU A 5 -4.97 -21.15 -29.91
CA GLU A 5 -4.32 -20.47 -28.81
C GLU A 5 -5.29 -20.44 -27.62
N HIS A 6 -4.83 -20.99 -26.50
CA HIS A 6 -5.61 -21.12 -25.27
C HIS A 6 -5.78 -19.71 -24.67
N LEU A 7 -6.83 -19.00 -25.09
CA LEU A 7 -7.24 -17.72 -24.52
C LEU A 7 -7.62 -17.98 -23.06
N LEU A 8 -6.70 -17.66 -22.15
CA LEU A 8 -6.96 -17.64 -20.71
C LEU A 8 -8.01 -16.58 -20.45
N ASP A 9 -9.21 -17.03 -20.07
CA ASP A 9 -10.25 -16.18 -19.53
C ASP A 9 -9.72 -15.55 -18.22
N PRO A 10 -9.55 -14.22 -18.14
CA PRO A 10 -9.00 -13.56 -16.96
C PRO A 10 -10.01 -13.44 -15.82
N THR A 11 -11.25 -13.93 -15.98
CA THR A 11 -12.19 -14.01 -14.87
C THR A 11 -11.83 -15.17 -13.94
N GLY A 12 -10.88 -14.90 -13.05
CA GLY A 12 -10.68 -15.69 -11.83
C GLY A 12 -12.00 -15.75 -11.07
N ASN A 13 -12.70 -16.87 -11.23
CA ASN A 13 -13.95 -17.15 -10.56
C ASN A 13 -13.65 -17.46 -9.09
N ALA A 14 -14.07 -16.59 -8.17
CA ALA A 14 -14.26 -16.93 -6.78
C ALA A 14 -15.30 -16.00 -6.15
N ASP A 15 -16.55 -16.47 -6.12
CA ASP A 15 -17.55 -16.09 -5.11
C ASP A 15 -17.07 -16.55 -3.71
N GLN A 16 -15.89 -16.11 -3.27
CA GLN A 16 -15.62 -16.04 -1.85
C GLN A 16 -16.41 -14.85 -1.34
N ALA A 17 -17.28 -15.08 -0.34
CA ALA A 17 -17.83 -13.99 0.45
C ALA A 17 -16.66 -13.11 0.87
N ALA A 18 -16.53 -11.95 0.23
CA ALA A 18 -15.29 -11.21 0.29
C ALA A 18 -15.11 -10.74 1.73
N ASP A 19 -14.05 -11.21 2.38
CA ASP A 19 -13.68 -10.65 3.67
C ASP A 19 -13.27 -9.20 3.43
N THR A 20 -14.17 -8.31 3.82
CA THR A 20 -14.03 -6.85 3.77
C THR A 20 -13.75 -6.28 5.15
N THR A 21 -13.35 -7.12 6.11
CA THR A 21 -13.07 -6.68 7.46
C THR A 21 -11.76 -5.92 7.48
N LEU A 22 -11.81 -4.67 7.91
CA LEU A 22 -10.62 -3.85 8.12
C LEU A 22 -9.91 -4.32 9.40
N ALA A 23 -8.58 -4.30 9.37
CA ALA A 23 -7.78 -4.51 10.56
C ALA A 23 -8.12 -3.45 11.63
N PRO A 24 -8.05 -3.81 12.93
CA PRO A 24 -8.32 -2.86 14.01
C PRO A 24 -7.38 -1.65 13.93
N ARG A 25 -7.95 -0.44 13.85
CA ARG A 25 -7.15 0.78 13.84
C ARG A 25 -6.56 1.03 15.22
N PRO A 26 -5.26 1.40 15.31
CA PRO A 26 -4.56 1.44 16.58
C PRO A 26 -5.00 2.62 17.47
N GLY A 27 -5.65 3.66 16.91
CA GLY A 27 -6.11 4.85 17.64
C GLY A 27 -4.99 5.78 18.12
N THR A 28 -3.76 5.29 18.22
CA THR A 28 -2.52 6.04 18.47
C THR A 28 -1.36 5.31 17.80
N LEU A 29 -0.32 6.04 17.41
CA LEU A 29 0.91 5.42 16.91
C LEU A 29 2.06 5.43 17.93
N GLN A 30 1.84 5.93 19.15
CA GLN A 30 2.90 6.13 20.14
C GLN A 30 3.62 4.80 20.44
N GLY A 31 4.92 4.75 20.12
CA GLY A 31 5.76 3.56 20.32
C GLY A 31 5.54 2.40 19.33
N LEU A 32 4.57 2.51 18.40
CA LEU A 32 4.30 1.46 17.41
C LEU A 32 5.38 1.37 16.33
N THR A 33 5.62 0.17 15.84
CA THR A 33 6.58 -0.13 14.77
C THR A 33 5.92 0.00 13.40
N ILE A 34 6.46 0.88 12.56
CA ILE A 34 6.02 1.07 11.17
C ILE A 34 6.84 0.18 10.25
N GLY A 35 6.19 -0.66 9.46
CA GLY A 35 6.76 -1.34 8.31
C GLY A 35 6.64 -0.49 7.04
N LEU A 36 7.72 -0.37 6.28
CA LEU A 36 7.74 0.26 4.96
C LEU A 36 7.97 -0.82 3.91
N LEU A 37 6.96 -1.08 3.08
CA LEU A 37 7.05 -2.06 2.01
C LEU A 37 7.30 -1.36 0.67
N ASP A 38 8.56 -1.38 0.27
CA ASP A 38 9.06 -0.82 -0.98
C ASP A 38 8.85 -1.80 -2.15
N ASN A 39 8.34 -1.29 -3.27
CA ASN A 39 8.21 -2.04 -4.51
C ASN A 39 9.39 -1.87 -5.48
N THR A 40 10.53 -1.33 -5.04
CA THR A 40 11.79 -1.09 -5.78
C THR A 40 11.72 -0.06 -6.90
N LYS A 41 10.62 0.69 -7.02
CA LYS A 41 10.50 1.76 -8.01
C LYS A 41 11.36 2.97 -7.62
N PRO A 42 11.82 3.77 -8.59
CA PRO A 42 12.49 5.04 -8.30
C PRO A 42 11.65 5.87 -7.31
N ASN A 43 12.31 6.40 -6.29
CA ASN A 43 11.72 7.19 -5.20
C ASN A 43 10.72 6.49 -4.28
N ALA A 44 10.40 5.21 -4.44
CA ALA A 44 9.47 4.51 -3.54
C ALA A 44 9.99 4.49 -2.08
N THR A 45 11.23 4.08 -1.84
CA THR A 45 11.84 4.12 -0.49
C THR A 45 11.82 5.51 0.11
N ASN A 46 12.15 6.53 -0.69
CA ASN A 46 12.25 7.91 -0.21
C ASN A 46 10.87 8.46 0.17
N LEU A 47 9.86 8.21 -0.66
CA LEU A 47 8.47 8.55 -0.36
C LEU A 47 8.01 7.91 0.96
N LEU A 48 8.25 6.61 1.12
CA LEU A 48 7.90 5.86 2.33
C LEU A 48 8.61 6.40 3.58
N ARG A 49 9.91 6.70 3.47
CA ARG A 49 10.68 7.31 4.57
C ARG A 49 10.17 8.70 4.95
N HIS A 50 9.74 9.52 3.98
CA HIS A 50 9.13 10.81 4.29
C HIS A 50 7.82 10.66 5.06
N VAL A 51 6.96 9.70 4.68
CA VAL A 51 5.74 9.37 5.43
C VAL A 51 6.09 8.95 6.86
N ALA A 52 7.02 8.02 7.03
CA ALA A 52 7.45 7.55 8.35
C ALA A 52 7.97 8.68 9.24
N ARG A 53 8.80 9.59 8.68
CA ARG A 53 9.31 10.75 9.42
C ARG A 53 8.20 11.67 9.90
N GLU A 54 7.22 11.97 9.04
CA GLU A 54 6.09 12.84 9.43
C GLU A 54 5.19 12.17 10.47
N LEU A 55 4.95 10.86 10.36
CA LEU A 55 4.21 10.10 11.37
C LEU A 55 4.97 10.04 12.71
N GLN A 56 6.28 9.77 12.69
CA GLN A 56 7.14 9.80 13.88
C GLN A 56 7.11 11.16 14.57
N ALA A 57 7.29 12.23 13.80
CA ALA A 57 7.35 13.60 14.34
C ALA A 57 6.03 14.03 14.98
N ARG A 58 4.88 13.57 14.45
CA ARG A 58 3.55 14.02 14.90
C ARG A 58 2.89 13.09 15.92
N HIS A 59 3.19 11.79 15.87
CA HIS A 59 2.50 10.75 16.63
C HIS A 59 3.41 9.88 17.50
N GLY A 60 4.73 10.18 17.52
CA GLY A 60 5.67 9.56 18.46
C GLY A 60 5.88 8.07 18.24
N THR A 61 5.88 7.61 16.98
CA THR A 61 6.04 6.18 16.67
C THR A 61 7.40 5.64 17.11
N GLY A 62 7.48 4.32 17.28
CA GLY A 62 8.68 3.61 17.69
C GLY A 62 9.63 3.34 16.53
N GLN A 63 9.87 2.05 16.27
CA GLN A 63 10.79 1.61 15.22
C GLN A 63 10.22 1.81 13.82
N VAL A 64 11.09 2.00 12.84
CA VAL A 64 10.75 1.94 11.42
C VAL A 64 11.56 0.82 10.80
N ARG A 65 10.90 -0.09 10.09
CA ARG A 65 11.52 -1.24 9.44
C ARG A 65 11.23 -1.21 7.96
N GLU A 66 12.25 -1.48 7.14
CA GLU A 66 12.13 -1.45 5.68
C GLU A 66 12.18 -2.86 5.10
N TYR A 67 11.25 -3.11 4.18
CA TYR A 67 11.11 -4.36 3.45
C TYR A 67 11.01 -4.01 1.97
N ALA A 68 11.48 -4.90 1.12
CA ALA A 68 11.37 -4.75 -0.32
C ALA A 68 10.68 -5.97 -0.91
N LYS A 69 9.86 -5.74 -1.93
CA LYS A 69 9.34 -6.79 -2.80
C LYS A 69 10.42 -7.20 -3.80
N ASP A 70 10.34 -8.45 -4.25
CA ASP A 70 11.22 -8.94 -5.32
C ASP A 70 10.86 -8.31 -6.68
N TYR A 71 9.59 -7.96 -6.87
CA TYR A 71 9.07 -7.39 -8.11
C TYR A 71 7.89 -6.45 -7.86
N PHE A 72 7.89 -5.30 -8.54
CA PHE A 72 6.86 -4.27 -8.35
C PHE A 72 5.47 -4.67 -8.87
N GLY A 73 5.40 -5.57 -9.86
CA GLY A 73 4.18 -5.85 -10.62
C GLY A 73 3.36 -7.03 -10.08
N THR A 74 3.85 -7.72 -9.06
CA THR A 74 3.14 -8.82 -8.38
C THR A 74 3.01 -8.50 -6.90
N PRO A 75 1.96 -8.96 -6.20
CA PRO A 75 1.88 -8.81 -4.75
C PRO A 75 3.10 -9.41 -4.03
N MET A 76 3.33 -8.98 -2.79
CA MET A 76 4.39 -9.49 -1.93
C MET A 76 4.23 -10.99 -1.67
N THR A 77 5.34 -11.66 -1.43
CA THR A 77 5.34 -13.09 -1.10
C THR A 77 4.82 -13.31 0.33
N GLU A 78 4.34 -14.52 0.63
CA GLU A 78 3.96 -14.90 1.99
C GLU A 78 5.12 -14.76 2.98
N GLN A 79 6.36 -14.95 2.52
CA GLN A 79 7.54 -14.76 3.36
C GLN A 79 7.69 -13.30 3.81
N VAL A 80 7.43 -12.34 2.92
CA VAL A 80 7.46 -10.90 3.26
C VAL A 80 6.28 -10.55 4.15
N LEU A 81 5.08 -11.05 3.84
CA LEU A 81 3.89 -10.88 4.68
C LEU A 81 4.15 -11.38 6.11
N ASN A 82 4.66 -12.60 6.28
CA ASN A 82 4.93 -13.20 7.58
C ASN A 82 5.93 -12.40 8.42
N LYS A 83 6.96 -11.82 7.76
CA LYS A 83 7.92 -10.93 8.43
C LYS A 83 7.26 -9.64 8.89
N LEU A 84 6.51 -8.98 7.98
CA LEU A 84 5.75 -7.78 8.31
C LEU A 84 4.80 -8.04 9.49
N THR A 85 4.12 -9.19 9.49
CA THR A 85 3.18 -9.54 10.56
C THR A 85 3.80 -9.88 11.90
N ALA A 86 5.04 -10.37 11.89
CA ALA A 86 5.76 -10.68 13.12
C ALA A 86 6.44 -9.45 13.73
N GLU A 87 6.72 -8.42 12.93
CA GLU A 87 7.67 -7.36 13.29
C GLU A 87 7.07 -5.95 13.32
N CYS A 88 5.88 -5.74 12.75
CA CYS A 88 5.27 -4.42 12.57
C CYS A 88 3.85 -4.35 13.14
N ASP A 89 3.46 -3.17 13.60
CA ASP A 89 2.11 -2.89 14.09
C ASP A 89 1.21 -2.24 13.00
N LEU A 90 1.83 -1.60 12.01
CA LEU A 90 1.20 -1.06 10.82
C LEU A 90 2.18 -1.04 9.65
N VAL A 91 1.66 -0.97 8.43
CA VAL A 91 2.50 -0.96 7.21
C VAL A 91 2.07 0.12 6.23
N ILE A 92 3.05 0.80 5.63
CA ILE A 92 2.86 1.69 4.49
C ILE A 92 3.52 1.05 3.26
N THR A 93 2.81 0.95 2.14
CA THR A 93 3.36 0.38 0.89
C THR A 93 3.24 1.35 -0.28
N ALA A 94 4.29 1.44 -1.10
CA ALA A 94 4.36 2.35 -2.24
C ALA A 94 5.39 1.89 -3.30
N VAL A 95 5.37 2.40 -4.55
CA VAL A 95 4.34 3.27 -5.15
C VAL A 95 3.68 2.62 -6.38
N GLY A 96 2.35 2.66 -6.43
CA GLY A 96 1.61 2.35 -7.65
C GLY A 96 1.63 3.51 -8.64
N ASP A 97 2.56 3.54 -9.60
CA ASP A 97 2.71 4.63 -10.59
C ASP A 97 2.48 4.20 -12.05
N CYS A 98 1.87 3.02 -12.21
CA CYS A 98 1.58 2.33 -13.47
C CYS A 98 0.41 1.37 -13.25
N GLY A 99 -0.21 0.85 -14.33
CA GLY A 99 -1.37 -0.03 -14.21
C GLY A 99 -1.13 -1.27 -13.35
N SER A 100 -0.08 -2.06 -13.67
CA SER A 100 0.23 -3.32 -12.96
C SER A 100 0.72 -3.09 -11.53
N CYS A 101 1.59 -2.11 -11.30
CA CYS A 101 2.10 -1.82 -9.97
C CYS A 101 1.04 -1.21 -9.04
N SER A 102 0.11 -0.40 -9.57
CA SER A 102 -1.01 0.11 -8.76
C SER A 102 -1.92 -1.01 -8.28
N ALA A 103 -2.19 -1.99 -9.16
CA ALA A 103 -2.90 -3.20 -8.78
C ALA A 103 -2.13 -3.99 -7.69
N ALA A 104 -0.84 -4.23 -7.91
CA ALA A 104 -0.02 -4.97 -6.95
C ALA A 104 0.09 -4.28 -5.58
N THR A 105 0.32 -2.96 -5.55
CA THR A 105 0.42 -2.17 -4.31
C THR A 105 -0.91 -2.14 -3.53
N VAL A 106 -2.05 -2.05 -4.22
CA VAL A 106 -3.37 -2.16 -3.56
C VAL A 106 -3.60 -3.58 -3.03
N ALA A 107 -3.20 -4.60 -3.80
CA ALA A 107 -3.30 -5.99 -3.35
C ALA A 107 -2.42 -6.27 -2.12
N ASP A 108 -1.21 -5.69 -2.03
CA ASP A 108 -0.35 -5.79 -0.84
C ASP A 108 -1.06 -5.24 0.41
N GLY A 109 -1.67 -4.06 0.28
CA GLY A 109 -2.45 -3.45 1.35
C GLY A 109 -3.60 -4.34 1.82
N ILE A 110 -4.36 -4.91 0.88
CA ILE A 110 -5.46 -5.85 1.17
C ILE A 110 -4.95 -7.12 1.86
N MET A 111 -3.80 -7.66 1.44
CA MET A 111 -3.20 -8.83 2.09
C MET A 111 -2.82 -8.55 3.55
N LEU A 112 -2.29 -7.36 3.84
CA LEU A 112 -1.94 -6.94 5.19
C LEU A 112 -3.19 -6.76 6.07
N GLU A 113 -4.22 -6.10 5.54
CA GLU A 113 -5.49 -5.90 6.25
C GLU A 113 -6.15 -7.24 6.61
N ARG A 114 -6.17 -8.20 5.67
CA ARG A 114 -6.66 -9.56 5.91
C ARG A 114 -5.82 -10.34 6.91
N ALA A 115 -4.54 -10.01 7.04
CA ALA A 115 -3.66 -10.55 8.07
C ALA A 115 -3.80 -9.84 9.43
N GLY A 116 -4.74 -8.90 9.56
CA GLY A 116 -5.00 -8.16 10.80
C GLY A 116 -4.06 -6.98 11.03
N ILE A 117 -3.32 -6.53 10.01
CA ILE A 117 -2.40 -5.41 10.11
C ILE A 117 -2.93 -4.20 9.34
N PRO A 118 -3.14 -3.06 10.02
CA PRO A 118 -3.49 -1.80 9.39
C PRO A 118 -2.48 -1.42 8.32
N ALA A 119 -2.93 -1.21 7.08
CA ALA A 119 -2.07 -0.92 5.96
C ALA A 119 -2.57 0.23 5.08
N VAL A 120 -1.65 1.13 4.73
CA VAL A 120 -1.90 2.22 3.78
C VAL A 120 -1.10 2.00 2.52
N ALA A 121 -1.80 1.74 1.42
CA ALA A 121 -1.21 1.76 0.08
C ALA A 121 -1.15 3.19 -0.45
N ILE A 122 -0.04 3.53 -1.11
CA ILE A 122 0.14 4.80 -1.82
C ILE A 122 0.28 4.52 -3.31
N VAL A 123 -0.64 5.08 -4.08
CA VAL A 123 -0.60 5.08 -5.54
C VAL A 123 -0.44 6.51 -6.05
N SER A 124 -0.15 6.65 -7.33
CA SER A 124 -0.21 7.92 -8.03
C SER A 124 -1.66 8.21 -8.44
N ASP A 125 -2.06 9.48 -8.38
CA ASP A 125 -3.38 9.99 -8.80
C ASP A 125 -3.81 9.57 -10.21
N SER A 126 -2.87 9.54 -11.17
CA SER A 126 -3.09 9.01 -12.53
C SER A 126 -3.63 7.57 -12.56
N PHE A 127 -3.44 6.79 -11.49
CA PHE A 127 -3.83 5.39 -11.38
C PHE A 127 -4.84 5.13 -10.27
N LEU A 128 -5.50 6.16 -9.74
CA LEU A 128 -6.55 6.04 -8.73
C LEU A 128 -7.69 5.10 -9.20
N VAL A 129 -8.11 5.22 -10.46
CA VAL A 129 -9.16 4.38 -11.03
C VAL A 129 -8.71 2.91 -11.11
N SER A 130 -7.48 2.67 -11.55
CA SER A 130 -6.91 1.32 -11.63
C SER A 130 -6.79 0.67 -10.24
N GLY A 131 -6.34 1.44 -9.24
CA GLY A 131 -6.28 0.96 -7.85
C GLY A 131 -7.67 0.60 -7.29
N ARG A 132 -8.68 1.44 -7.53
CA ARG A 132 -10.06 1.17 -7.11
C ARG A 132 -10.64 -0.08 -7.78
N ALA A 133 -10.38 -0.25 -9.08
CA ALA A 133 -10.79 -1.45 -9.80
C ALA A 133 -10.15 -2.71 -9.20
N MET A 134 -8.88 -2.64 -8.77
CA MET A 134 -8.22 -3.77 -8.12
C MET A 134 -8.84 -4.11 -6.76
N ALA A 135 -9.14 -3.11 -5.93
CA ALA A 135 -9.82 -3.32 -4.65
C ALA A 135 -11.18 -4.02 -4.84
N GLN A 136 -11.94 -3.62 -5.86
CA GLN A 136 -13.20 -4.27 -6.25
C GLN A 136 -13.00 -5.71 -6.72
N LEU A 137 -12.00 -5.97 -7.59
CA LEU A 137 -11.68 -7.31 -8.08
C LEU A 137 -11.25 -8.26 -6.96
N GLN A 138 -10.56 -7.75 -5.93
CA GLN A 138 -10.21 -8.52 -4.73
C GLN A 138 -11.39 -8.70 -3.75
N GLY A 139 -12.57 -8.14 -4.06
CA GLY A 139 -13.75 -8.16 -3.21
C GLY A 139 -13.70 -7.21 -2.01
N PHE A 140 -12.63 -6.44 -1.82
CA PHE A 140 -12.48 -5.51 -0.70
C PHE A 140 -12.70 -4.07 -1.17
N SER A 141 -13.92 -3.76 -1.63
CA SER A 141 -14.28 -2.43 -2.14
C SER A 141 -14.17 -1.32 -1.08
N GLY A 142 -14.22 -1.67 0.21
CA GLY A 142 -13.99 -0.76 1.34
C GLY A 142 -12.52 -0.51 1.69
N TYR A 143 -11.56 -1.14 0.99
CA TYR A 143 -10.15 -0.86 1.21
C TYR A 143 -9.81 0.54 0.69
N GLU A 144 -9.46 1.43 1.61
CA GLU A 144 -9.04 2.78 1.29
C GLU A 144 -7.52 2.87 1.13
N PHE A 145 -7.09 3.66 0.16
CA PHE A 145 -5.69 3.94 -0.12
C PHE A 145 -5.52 5.39 -0.54
N VAL A 146 -4.28 5.86 -0.53
CA VAL A 146 -3.94 7.27 -0.76
C VAL A 146 -3.36 7.47 -2.15
N ALA A 147 -3.66 8.61 -2.77
CA ALA A 147 -3.11 9.02 -4.05
C ALA A 147 -2.20 10.23 -3.92
N VAL A 148 -0.93 10.10 -4.28
CA VAL A 148 0.01 11.23 -4.44
C VAL A 148 0.03 11.71 -5.89
N ARG A 149 0.40 12.97 -6.12
CA ARG A 149 0.49 13.54 -7.46
C ARG A 149 1.47 12.75 -8.36
N HIS A 150 1.13 12.55 -9.63
CA HIS A 150 2.03 11.99 -10.67
C HIS A 150 3.00 13.04 -11.23
N PRO A 151 4.19 12.67 -11.74
CA PRO A 151 4.92 11.39 -11.59
C PRO A 151 5.80 11.38 -10.33
N VAL A 152 5.89 10.26 -9.61
CA VAL A 152 6.73 10.14 -8.40
C VAL A 152 8.20 9.86 -8.73
N ALA A 153 8.45 9.10 -9.80
CA ALA A 153 9.79 8.62 -10.16
C ALA A 153 10.81 9.74 -10.45
N SER A 154 10.35 10.91 -10.91
CA SER A 154 11.22 12.03 -11.30
C SER A 154 11.30 13.13 -10.23
N CYS A 155 10.69 12.94 -9.06
CA CYS A 155 10.69 13.96 -8.03
C CYS A 155 12.05 14.14 -7.36
N ASP A 156 12.35 15.39 -7.02
CA ASP A 156 13.37 15.68 -6.03
C ASP A 156 12.86 15.53 -4.59
N GLU A 157 13.76 15.68 -3.61
CA GLU A 157 13.43 15.54 -2.19
C GLU A 157 12.37 16.55 -1.71
N THR A 158 12.40 17.78 -2.23
CA THR A 158 11.47 18.84 -1.82
C THR A 158 10.07 18.53 -2.35
N GLU A 159 9.96 18.11 -3.59
CA GLU A 159 8.71 17.68 -4.22
C GLU A 159 8.12 16.44 -3.54
N LEU A 160 8.95 15.44 -3.21
CA LEU A 160 8.51 14.25 -2.48
C LEU A 160 7.94 14.60 -1.12
N ARG A 161 8.67 15.43 -0.35
CA ARG A 161 8.20 15.91 0.95
C ARG A 161 6.87 16.65 0.83
N GLN A 162 6.76 17.55 -0.14
CA GLN A 162 5.54 18.33 -0.35
C GLN A 162 4.34 17.42 -0.67
N ARG A 163 4.53 16.41 -1.54
CA ARG A 163 3.47 15.43 -1.86
C ARG A 163 3.07 14.59 -0.66
N VAL A 164 4.01 14.20 0.19
CA VAL A 164 3.69 13.50 1.44
C VAL A 164 2.85 14.38 2.36
N LEU A 165 3.22 15.66 2.53
CA LEU A 165 2.48 16.58 3.39
C LEU A 165 1.04 16.81 2.90
N GLU A 166 0.84 16.86 1.58
CA GLU A 166 -0.50 17.01 0.97
C GLU A 166 -1.43 15.85 1.30
N VAL A 167 -0.89 14.62 1.37
CA VAL A 167 -1.71 13.42 1.58
C VAL A 167 -1.66 12.88 3.01
N LEU A 168 -0.82 13.45 3.87
CA LEU A 168 -0.66 13.02 5.25
C LEU A 168 -1.98 13.01 6.04
N PRO A 169 -2.90 13.98 5.90
CA PRO A 169 -4.20 13.93 6.56
C PRO A 169 -5.00 12.68 6.20
N ASP A 170 -4.97 12.25 4.92
CA ASP A 170 -5.66 11.04 4.48
C ASP A 170 -5.02 9.77 5.05
N ILE A 171 -3.68 9.73 5.13
CA ILE A 171 -2.96 8.64 5.79
C ILE A 171 -3.39 8.54 7.26
N GLN A 172 -3.45 9.68 7.96
CA GLN A 172 -3.85 9.72 9.37
C GLN A 172 -5.29 9.26 9.58
N ARG A 173 -6.21 9.68 8.70
CA ARG A 173 -7.60 9.24 8.70
C ARG A 173 -7.72 7.74 8.50
N ILE A 174 -7.05 7.16 7.50
CA ILE A 174 -7.08 5.71 7.25
C ILE A 174 -6.50 4.93 8.45
N LEU A 175 -5.52 5.49 9.16
CA LEU A 175 -4.97 4.90 10.38
C LEU A 175 -5.82 5.16 11.64
N GLY A 176 -6.93 5.88 11.53
CA GLY A 176 -7.82 6.17 12.66
C GLY A 176 -7.20 7.09 13.70
N LEU A 177 -6.37 8.05 13.28
CA LEU A 177 -5.67 9.01 14.16
C LEU A 177 -6.41 10.36 14.29
N GLU A 178 -7.67 10.40 13.88
CA GLU A 178 -8.52 11.58 13.99
C GLU A 178 -9.00 11.71 15.44
N ASN A 179 -8.59 12.79 16.11
CA ASN A 179 -9.20 13.28 17.35
C ASN A 179 -10.29 14.29 17.03
#